data_AF-A0A1S1M3Z0-F1
#
_entry.id   AF-A0A1S1M3Z0-F1
#
_cell.length_a   1.000
_cell.length_b   1.000
_cell.length_c   1.000
_cell.angle_alpha   90.00
_cell.angle_beta   90.00
_cell.angle_gamma   90.00
#
_symmetry.space_group_name_H-M   'P 1'
#
loop_
_entity.id
_entity.type
_entity.pdbx_description
1 polymer ?
#
loop_
_entity_poly.entity_id
_entity_poly.type
_entity_poly.pdbx_seq_one_letter_code
_entity_poly.pdbx_strand_id
1 'polypeptide(L)'
;MVIGAIAVLAIFAVWMGWYWLDARTIYCPAASPPPAAFTERAALPSCGTYRFVRQDLPAAQRDCMNNARASGRGGELKIVESTTEGDPITTYYRVFSRDQRVEVFVDFSADQFGNGRWNHFFCWAAPLNYPGDPRCDSPSDQPDR
;
A
#
# COMPACT_ATOMS: atom_id res chain seq x y z
N MET A 1 -24.72 -58.99 7.34
CA MET A 1 -23.45 -58.39 6.86
C MET A 1 -23.60 -57.03 6.17
N VAL A 2 -24.81 -56.60 5.75
CA VAL A 2 -25.02 -55.29 5.07
C VAL A 2 -24.99 -54.09 6.05
N ILE A 3 -25.48 -54.27 7.27
CA ILE A 3 -25.58 -53.19 8.28
C ILE A 3 -24.19 -52.71 8.75
N GLY A 4 -23.20 -53.62 8.84
CA GLY A 4 -21.83 -53.26 9.21
C GLY A 4 -21.12 -52.39 8.17
N ALA A 5 -21.38 -52.62 6.88
CA ALA A 5 -20.77 -51.85 5.80
C ALA A 5 -21.29 -50.41 5.73
N ILE A 6 -22.58 -50.20 6.00
CA ILE A 6 -23.21 -48.87 6.01
C ILE A 6 -22.64 -48.01 7.16
N ALA A 7 -22.45 -48.60 8.33
CA ALA A 7 -21.90 -47.89 9.49
C ALA A 7 -20.47 -47.40 9.22
N VAL A 8 -19.63 -48.21 8.58
CA VAL A 8 -18.24 -47.83 8.25
C VAL A 8 -18.19 -46.70 7.23
N LEU A 9 -19.02 -46.75 6.19
CA LEU A 9 -19.07 -45.71 5.16
C LEU A 9 -19.57 -44.36 5.71
N ALA A 10 -20.54 -44.38 6.62
CA ALA A 10 -21.04 -43.16 7.27
C ALA A 10 -19.96 -42.49 8.14
N ILE A 11 -19.18 -43.28 8.90
CA ILE A 11 -18.08 -42.77 9.71
C ILE A 11 -16.99 -42.14 8.84
N PHE A 12 -16.63 -42.79 7.72
CA PHE A 12 -15.66 -42.24 6.77
C PHE A 12 -16.13 -40.95 6.10
N ALA A 13 -17.41 -40.85 5.73
CA ALA A 13 -17.97 -39.64 5.13
C ALA A 13 -17.99 -38.45 6.10
N VAL A 14 -18.32 -38.70 7.38
CA VAL A 14 -18.29 -37.67 8.43
C VAL A 14 -16.86 -37.23 8.73
N TRP A 15 -15.92 -38.19 8.82
CA TRP A 15 -14.51 -37.90 9.05
C TRP A 15 -13.89 -37.12 7.89
N MET A 16 -14.18 -37.50 6.63
CA MET A 16 -13.79 -36.70 5.46
C MET A 16 -14.44 -35.31 5.50
N GLY A 17 -15.74 -35.20 5.80
CA GLY A 17 -16.43 -33.91 5.87
C GLY A 17 -15.78 -32.94 6.87
N TRP A 18 -15.38 -33.43 8.04
CA TRP A 18 -14.60 -32.66 9.01
C TRP A 18 -13.20 -32.28 8.48
N TYR A 19 -12.48 -33.23 7.87
CA TYR A 19 -11.13 -32.97 7.32
C TYR A 19 -11.14 -31.91 6.20
N TRP A 20 -12.19 -31.86 5.38
CA TRP A 20 -12.35 -30.87 4.31
C TRP A 20 -12.77 -29.47 4.82
N LEU A 21 -13.40 -29.38 6.00
CA LEU A 21 -13.76 -28.09 6.60
C LEU A 21 -12.55 -27.40 7.24
N ASP A 22 -11.65 -28.16 7.87
CA ASP A 22 -10.40 -27.62 8.46
C ASP A 22 -9.39 -27.18 7.39
N ALA A 23 -9.44 -27.80 6.20
CA ALA A 23 -8.58 -27.45 5.06
C ALA A 23 -9.01 -26.18 4.30
N ARG A 24 -10.13 -25.53 4.68
CA ARG A 24 -10.58 -24.25 4.10
C ARG A 24 -10.09 -23.01 4.87
N THR A 25 -8.97 -23.13 5.57
CA THR A 25 -8.24 -21.92 5.97
C THR A 25 -7.68 -21.30 4.70
N ILE A 26 -8.37 -20.26 4.20
CA ILE A 26 -7.79 -19.34 3.22
C ILE A 26 -6.48 -18.88 3.84
N TYR A 27 -5.35 -19.31 3.25
CA TYR A 27 -4.03 -18.89 3.67
C TYR A 27 -3.91 -17.41 3.33
N CYS A 28 -4.30 -16.55 4.27
CA CYS A 28 -3.95 -15.13 4.25
C CYS A 28 -2.58 -15.02 4.92
N PRO A 29 -1.47 -14.86 4.17
CA PRO A 29 -0.20 -14.55 4.80
C PRO A 29 -0.36 -13.29 5.65
N ALA A 30 0.23 -13.30 6.85
CA ALA A 30 0.20 -12.14 7.72
C ALA A 30 0.82 -10.93 7.00
N ALA A 31 0.16 -9.78 7.13
CA ALA A 31 0.62 -8.50 6.61
C ALA A 31 2.07 -8.21 7.05
N SER A 32 2.91 -7.72 6.13
CA SER A 32 4.29 -7.35 6.49
C SER A 32 4.26 -6.16 7.46
N PRO A 33 5.03 -6.22 8.57
CA PRO A 33 5.12 -5.07 9.46
C PRO A 33 5.76 -3.88 8.71
N PRO A 34 5.44 -2.63 9.10
CA PRO A 34 6.09 -1.47 8.52
C PRO A 34 7.61 -1.53 8.72
N PRO A 35 8.42 -1.15 7.72
CA PRO A 35 9.88 -1.18 7.84
C PRO A 35 10.38 -0.16 8.85
N ALA A 36 11.55 -0.40 9.44
CA ALA A 36 12.20 0.53 10.38
C ALA A 36 12.37 1.94 9.79
N ALA A 37 12.75 2.02 8.51
CA ALA A 37 12.86 3.28 7.77
C ALA A 37 11.55 4.08 7.74
N PHE A 38 10.39 3.42 7.88
CA PHE A 38 9.12 4.10 8.05
C PHE A 38 8.87 4.42 9.53
N THR A 39 8.99 3.47 10.45
CA THR A 39 8.60 3.67 11.86
C THR A 39 9.51 4.65 12.62
N GLU A 40 10.78 4.73 12.25
CA GLU A 40 11.80 5.55 12.91
C GLU A 40 12.05 6.88 12.18
N ARG A 41 11.28 7.17 11.13
CA ARG A 41 11.46 8.37 10.30
C ARG A 41 11.16 9.64 11.09
N ALA A 42 11.88 10.70 10.75
CA ALA A 42 11.51 12.03 11.22
C ALA A 42 10.11 12.41 10.72
N ALA A 43 9.29 12.95 11.62
CA ALA A 43 7.98 13.49 11.26
C ALA A 43 8.14 14.76 10.41
N LEU A 44 7.32 14.86 9.36
CA LEU A 44 7.21 16.07 8.53
C LEU A 44 5.82 16.69 8.72
N PRO A 45 5.67 18.01 8.50
CA PRO A 45 4.36 18.64 8.42
C PRO A 45 3.44 17.90 7.44
N SER A 46 2.19 17.65 7.84
CA SER A 46 1.25 16.93 6.98
C SER A 46 0.63 17.86 5.94
N CYS A 47 0.63 17.42 4.69
CA CYS A 47 -0.17 17.96 3.60
C CYS A 47 -1.51 17.22 3.43
N GLY A 48 -1.90 16.45 4.45
CA GLY A 48 -3.18 15.77 4.55
C GLY A 48 -3.17 14.35 3.97
N THR A 49 -4.39 13.81 3.84
CA THR A 49 -4.65 12.52 3.22
C THR A 49 -5.61 12.72 2.06
N TYR A 50 -5.28 12.15 0.92
CA TYR A 50 -6.16 12.10 -0.25
C TYR A 50 -6.52 10.65 -0.55
N ARG A 51 -7.82 10.38 -0.64
CA ARG A 51 -8.31 9.10 -1.14
C ARG A 51 -8.46 9.25 -2.64
N PHE A 52 -7.67 8.50 -3.40
CA PHE A 52 -7.63 8.58 -4.85
C PHE A 52 -8.97 8.06 -5.41
N VAL A 53 -9.74 8.94 -6.02
CA VAL A 53 -11.07 8.65 -6.58
C VAL A 53 -11.11 9.02 -8.05
N ARG A 54 -10.26 8.38 -8.89
CA ARG A 54 -10.15 8.61 -10.36
C ARG A 54 -10.03 10.08 -10.82
N GLN A 55 -9.87 11.02 -9.91
CA GLN A 55 -9.77 12.46 -10.13
C GLN A 55 -8.36 12.91 -9.78
N ASP A 56 -7.99 14.08 -10.31
CA ASP A 56 -6.72 14.69 -10.00
C ASP A 56 -6.60 15.01 -8.50
N LEU A 57 -5.38 14.94 -7.98
CA LEU A 57 -5.06 15.41 -6.63
C LEU A 57 -5.53 16.87 -6.49
N PRO A 58 -6.27 17.25 -5.42
CA PRO A 58 -6.75 18.61 -5.32
C PRO A 58 -5.61 19.61 -5.16
N ALA A 59 -5.83 20.84 -5.64
CA ALA A 59 -4.80 21.89 -5.66
C ALA A 59 -4.23 22.16 -4.26
N ALA A 60 -5.06 22.11 -3.22
CA ALA A 60 -4.63 22.35 -1.84
C ALA A 60 -3.49 21.41 -1.38
N GLN A 61 -3.58 20.12 -1.71
CA GLN A 61 -2.54 19.13 -1.36
C GLN A 61 -1.27 19.37 -2.20
N ARG A 62 -1.41 19.64 -3.50
CA ARG A 62 -0.27 19.95 -4.38
C ARG A 62 0.47 21.21 -3.92
N ASP A 63 -0.27 22.28 -3.66
CA ASP A 63 0.28 23.56 -3.24
C ASP A 63 0.95 23.43 -1.88
N CYS A 64 0.37 22.66 -0.95
CA CYS A 64 1.01 22.34 0.32
C CYS A 64 2.38 21.68 0.12
N MET A 65 2.46 20.62 -0.69
CA MET A 65 3.70 19.90 -0.93
C MET A 65 4.75 20.78 -1.63
N ASN A 66 4.33 21.57 -2.61
CA ASN A 66 5.21 22.50 -3.33
C ASN A 66 5.77 23.58 -2.40
N ASN A 67 4.93 24.18 -1.56
CA ASN A 67 5.35 25.20 -0.60
C ASN A 67 6.24 24.62 0.51
N ALA A 68 5.92 23.42 0.99
CA ALA A 68 6.72 22.68 1.96
C ALA A 68 8.14 22.43 1.44
N ARG A 69 8.26 21.97 0.18
CA ARG A 69 9.55 21.75 -0.48
C ARG A 69 10.29 23.07 -0.74
N ALA A 70 9.59 24.09 -1.23
CA ALA A 70 10.18 25.39 -1.56
C ALA A 70 10.70 26.13 -0.32
N SER A 71 10.02 25.98 0.82
CA SER A 71 10.43 26.59 2.09
C SER A 71 11.48 25.78 2.85
N GLY A 72 11.79 24.56 2.43
CA GLY A 72 12.72 23.65 3.13
C GLY A 72 12.17 23.10 4.45
N ARG A 73 10.91 23.36 4.79
CA ARG A 73 10.25 22.80 5.99
C ARG A 73 9.91 21.32 5.84
N GLY A 74 9.88 20.84 4.60
CA GLY A 74 9.45 19.50 4.24
C GLY A 74 7.95 19.28 4.48
N GLY A 75 7.42 18.22 3.89
CA GLY A 75 6.00 17.90 3.91
C GLY A 75 5.75 16.43 3.60
N GLU A 76 4.71 15.86 4.21
CA GLU A 76 4.26 14.49 3.97
C GLU A 76 2.81 14.47 3.48
N LEU A 77 2.57 13.83 2.33
CA LEU A 77 1.25 13.59 1.76
C LEU A 77 0.95 12.09 1.76
N LYS A 78 -0.22 11.72 2.27
CA LYS A 78 -0.73 10.35 2.24
C LYS A 78 -1.75 10.22 1.10
N ILE A 79 -1.50 9.31 0.18
CA ILE A 79 -2.45 8.89 -0.86
C ILE A 79 -2.98 7.51 -0.50
N VAL A 80 -4.28 7.30 -0.61
CA VAL A 80 -4.92 5.99 -0.43
C VAL A 80 -5.69 5.65 -1.68
N GLU A 81 -5.24 4.63 -2.40
CA GLU A 81 -5.90 4.09 -3.58
C GLU A 81 -6.54 2.75 -3.24
N SER A 82 -7.70 2.47 -3.81
CA SER A 82 -8.34 1.15 -3.67
C SER A 82 -7.99 0.29 -4.87
N THR A 83 -7.67 -0.98 -4.63
CA THR A 83 -7.59 -2.01 -5.68
C THR A 83 -8.96 -2.23 -6.32
N THR A 84 -8.99 -3.06 -7.37
CA THR A 84 -10.25 -3.45 -8.01
C THR A 84 -11.17 -4.19 -7.04
N GLU A 85 -10.58 -4.96 -6.13
CA GLU A 85 -11.23 -5.73 -5.08
C GLU A 85 -11.65 -4.87 -3.87
N GLY A 86 -11.17 -3.62 -3.81
CA GLY A 86 -11.51 -2.63 -2.78
C GLY A 86 -10.47 -2.49 -1.67
N ASP A 87 -9.40 -3.28 -1.71
CA ASP A 87 -8.34 -3.23 -0.69
C ASP A 87 -7.52 -1.94 -0.81
N PRO A 88 -7.12 -1.31 0.31
CA PRO A 88 -6.39 -0.06 0.25
C PRO A 88 -4.88 -0.29 0.04
N ILE A 89 -4.31 0.41 -0.93
CA ILE A 89 -2.87 0.64 -1.08
C ILE A 89 -2.59 2.07 -0.62
N THR A 90 -1.63 2.24 0.30
CA THR A 90 -1.29 3.57 0.83
C THR A 90 0.10 4.00 0.38
N THR A 91 0.18 5.15 -0.30
CA THR A 91 1.44 5.78 -0.69
C THR A 91 1.72 7.01 0.16
N TYR A 92 2.92 7.09 0.72
CA TYR A 92 3.41 8.26 1.47
C TYR A 92 4.48 8.97 0.66
N TYR A 93 4.21 10.20 0.26
CA TYR A 93 5.18 11.07 -0.38
C TYR A 93 5.77 12.03 0.63
N ARG A 94 7.10 12.07 0.70
CA ARG A 94 7.84 12.93 1.62
C ARG A 94 8.80 13.82 0.84
N VAL A 95 8.58 15.13 0.95
CA VAL A 95 9.45 16.17 0.40
C VAL A 95 10.20 16.86 1.53
N PHE A 96 11.42 17.32 1.27
CA PHE A 96 12.25 17.97 2.28
C PHE A 96 12.62 19.38 1.84
N SER A 97 13.55 19.51 0.89
CA SER A 97 13.95 20.76 0.26
C SER A 97 14.04 20.60 -1.26
N ARG A 98 14.31 21.69 -1.98
CA ARG A 98 14.44 21.65 -3.45
C ARG A 98 15.54 20.70 -3.92
N ASP A 99 16.66 20.65 -3.20
CA ASP A 99 17.85 19.89 -3.58
C ASP A 99 17.85 18.43 -3.09
N GLN A 100 16.84 18.04 -2.31
CA GLN A 100 16.72 16.68 -1.80
C GLN A 100 15.75 15.85 -2.64
N ARG A 101 16.05 14.56 -2.72
CA ARG A 101 15.19 13.57 -3.36
C ARG A 101 13.87 13.45 -2.60
N VAL A 102 12.81 13.09 -3.31
CA VAL A 102 11.52 12.77 -2.73
C VAL A 102 11.57 11.34 -2.23
N GLU A 103 11.26 11.14 -0.97
CA GLU A 103 11.17 9.82 -0.36
C GLU A 103 9.74 9.27 -0.50
N VAL A 104 9.62 8.01 -0.90
CA VAL A 104 8.34 7.36 -1.16
C VAL A 104 8.27 6.04 -0.42
N PHE A 105 7.18 5.85 0.33
CA PHE A 105 6.80 4.55 0.90
C PHE A 105 5.49 4.10 0.27
N VAL A 106 5.39 2.83 -0.09
CA VAL A 106 4.13 2.22 -0.55
C VAL A 106 3.82 1.04 0.34
N ASP A 107 2.64 1.07 0.93
CA ASP A 107 2.11 0.07 1.84
C ASP A 107 1.05 -0.77 1.13
N PHE A 108 1.42 -2.01 0.77
CA PHE A 108 0.51 -3.03 0.26
C PHE A 108 0.08 -4.01 1.36
N SER A 109 0.35 -3.73 2.64
CA SER A 109 0.10 -4.69 3.72
C SER A 109 -1.39 -5.01 3.94
N ALA A 110 -2.28 -4.13 3.46
CA ALA A 110 -3.73 -4.32 3.47
C ALA A 110 -4.29 -4.89 2.15
N ASP A 111 -3.46 -5.08 1.13
CA ASP A 111 -3.83 -5.72 -0.15
C ASP A 111 -3.71 -7.24 0.01
N GLN A 112 -4.86 -7.91 0.18
CA GLN A 112 -4.91 -9.34 0.51
C GLN A 112 -4.53 -10.23 -0.67
N PHE A 113 -4.65 -9.72 -1.90
CA PHE A 113 -4.35 -10.44 -3.15
C PHE A 113 -3.02 -9.99 -3.76
N GLY A 114 -2.44 -8.90 -3.29
CA GLY A 114 -1.13 -8.40 -3.67
C GLY A 114 0.04 -9.08 -2.96
N ASN A 115 1.19 -8.42 -3.02
CA ASN A 115 2.42 -8.94 -2.41
C ASN A 115 2.46 -8.78 -0.88
N GLY A 116 1.53 -8.04 -0.27
CA GLY A 116 1.44 -7.80 1.17
C GLY A 116 2.64 -7.07 1.78
N ARG A 117 3.47 -6.40 0.96
CA ARG A 117 4.79 -5.86 1.33
C ARG A 117 4.83 -4.34 1.32
N TRP A 118 5.91 -3.82 1.89
CA TRP A 118 6.27 -2.41 1.80
C TRP A 118 7.32 -2.20 0.72
N ASN A 119 7.16 -1.13 -0.05
CA ASN A 119 8.20 -0.60 -0.91
C ASN A 119 8.72 0.72 -0.34
N HIS A 120 10.03 0.94 -0.43
CA HIS A 120 10.69 2.18 -0.01
C HIS A 120 11.74 2.55 -1.04
N PHE A 121 11.64 3.76 -1.59
CA PHE A 121 12.56 4.25 -2.61
C PHE A 121 12.57 5.78 -2.67
N PHE A 122 13.47 6.33 -3.49
CA PHE A 122 13.63 7.77 -3.67
C PHE A 122 13.46 8.17 -5.13
N CYS A 123 12.64 9.18 -5.39
CA CYS A 123 12.55 9.84 -6.70
C CYS A 123 13.43 11.09 -6.74
N TRP A 124 14.03 11.39 -7.88
CA TRP A 124 14.87 12.57 -8.06
C TRP A 124 14.09 13.88 -8.05
N ALA A 125 12.85 13.84 -8.54
CA ALA A 125 11.95 14.98 -8.52
C ALA A 125 10.57 14.56 -8.00
N ALA A 126 9.76 15.58 -7.66
CA ALA A 126 8.42 15.34 -7.14
C ALA A 126 7.49 15.08 -8.32
N PRO A 127 6.68 14.01 -8.30
CA PRO A 127 5.68 13.81 -9.33
C PRO A 127 4.71 14.98 -9.34
N LEU A 128 4.36 15.49 -10.53
CA LEU A 128 3.50 16.67 -10.68
C LEU A 128 2.14 16.52 -9.97
N ASN A 129 1.58 15.30 -9.99
CA ASN A 129 0.25 15.00 -9.46
C ASN A 129 0.23 14.00 -8.30
N TYR A 130 1.40 13.57 -7.81
CA TYR A 130 1.53 12.56 -6.74
C TYR A 130 0.58 11.35 -6.92
N PRO A 131 0.78 10.55 -7.98
CA PRO A 131 -0.12 9.44 -8.32
C PRO A 131 -0.18 8.39 -7.20
N GLY A 132 -1.27 7.63 -7.14
CA GLY A 132 -1.41 6.52 -6.18
C GLY A 132 -0.43 5.36 -6.44
N ASP A 133 -0.12 5.06 -7.71
CA ASP A 133 0.96 4.18 -8.19
C ASP A 133 2.21 5.02 -8.55
N PRO A 134 3.11 5.30 -7.59
CA PRO A 134 4.34 6.03 -7.85
C PRO A 134 5.25 5.24 -8.79
N ARG A 135 5.43 5.76 -9.99
CA ARG A 135 6.56 5.44 -10.85
C ARG A 135 7.46 6.66 -10.83
N CYS A 136 8.68 6.51 -10.31
CA CYS A 136 9.67 7.54 -10.55
C CYS A 136 10.01 7.45 -12.04
N ASP A 137 9.37 8.28 -12.85
CA ASP A 137 9.79 8.45 -14.24
C ASP A 137 11.27 8.86 -14.24
N SER A 138 12.01 8.46 -15.28
CA SER A 138 13.43 8.77 -15.40
C SER A 138 13.66 10.28 -15.18
N PRO A 139 14.79 10.73 -14.61
CA PRO A 139 15.11 12.16 -14.49
C PRO A 139 14.99 12.95 -15.81
N SER A 140 15.08 12.27 -16.96
CA SER A 140 14.87 12.82 -18.30
C SER A 140 13.41 13.12 -18.66
N ASP A 141 12.46 12.53 -17.94
CA ASP A 141 11.04 12.52 -18.28
C ASP A 141 10.21 13.44 -17.36
N GLN A 142 10.85 14.05 -16.36
CA GLN A 142 10.26 15.07 -15.50
C GLN A 142 10.53 16.44 -16.15
N PRO A 143 9.49 17.19 -16.59
CA PRO A 143 9.70 18.50 -17.18
C PRO A 143 10.42 19.40 -16.20
N ASP A 144 11.48 20.03 -16.71
CA ASP A 144 12.55 20.66 -15.97
C ASP A 144 12.12 21.65 -14.87
N ARG A 145 13.00 21.73 -13.86
CA ARG A 145 13.27 22.85 -12.95
C ARG A 145 12.53 24.18 -13.20
#